data_AF-A0A4U5N526-F1
#
_entry.id   AF-A0A4U5N526-F1
#
_cell.length_a   1.000
_cell.length_b   1.000
_cell.length_c   1.000
_cell.angle_alpha   90.00
_cell.angle_beta   90.00
_cell.angle_gamma   90.00
#
_symmetry.space_group_name_H-M   'P 1'
#
loop_
_entity.id
_entity.type
_entity.pdbx_description
1 polymer ?
#
loop_
_entity_poly.entity_id
_entity_poly.type
_entity_poly.pdbx_seq_one_letter_code
_entity_poly.pdbx_strand_id
1 'polypeptide(L)'
;MLLSSAEDDERRKFIEQASSERKERERLRRNTELAEKLQAVSRGFLGRTKYRSAIRTEIDSKLSSFVDADKNGKPAVLNSEILNLTALLLRFATFKEDLERLRLICRYMVVSVDVSSASSSFVALFLSKKHLKAASHVVSQLFDILPCWMLQLNLEKMSDSKTATLFIRMMVSYGTCDGWSLLKPMLTVIPVLNEMCSKMCAGICKSSAYKDLSKVLLGAIARAKSSGTETITAIFTVLFRPVKNSKYSTQELMLFIRHVLTCPGLLTFLPSSQLAVLTSDEVFQHAIRFLGSKNISKDLNGTESLGLLANLVHLCYLNQEVLIENLLEWAAVMNTLLARCREFTAAAKKKSHFHPILGWYSERLGQAVEETVPRSTAS
;
A
#
# COMPACT_ATOMS: atom_id res chain seq x y z
N MET A 1 -61.41 -26.12 -59.83
CA MET A 1 -61.18 -25.53 -58.48
C MET A 1 -60.30 -26.39 -57.58
N LEU A 2 -60.37 -27.73 -57.61
CA LEU A 2 -59.57 -28.60 -56.72
C LEU A 2 -58.08 -28.75 -57.08
N LEU A 3 -57.69 -28.54 -58.35
CA LEU A 3 -56.28 -28.62 -58.78
C LEU A 3 -55.43 -27.41 -58.33
N SER A 4 -56.04 -26.22 -58.20
CA SER A 4 -55.33 -25.01 -57.78
C SER A 4 -55.01 -24.97 -56.29
N SER A 5 -55.81 -25.65 -55.43
CA SER A 5 -55.54 -25.66 -53.99
C SER A 5 -54.43 -26.63 -53.60
N ALA A 6 -54.20 -27.69 -54.39
CA ALA A 6 -53.13 -28.66 -54.16
C ALA A 6 -51.75 -28.09 -54.55
N GLU A 7 -51.67 -27.37 -55.68
CA GLU A 7 -50.44 -26.67 -56.09
C GLU A 7 -50.06 -25.54 -55.12
N ASP A 8 -51.04 -24.82 -54.56
CA ASP A 8 -50.80 -23.78 -53.55
C ASP A 8 -50.28 -24.35 -52.21
N ASP A 9 -50.72 -25.55 -51.82
CA ASP A 9 -50.32 -26.21 -50.58
C ASP A 9 -48.90 -26.82 -50.69
N GLU A 10 -48.53 -27.36 -51.86
CA GLU A 10 -47.15 -27.76 -52.17
C GLU A 10 -46.20 -26.55 -52.21
N ARG A 11 -46.63 -25.43 -52.80
CA ARG A 11 -45.84 -24.18 -52.79
C ARG A 11 -45.61 -23.66 -51.38
N ARG A 12 -46.63 -23.69 -50.51
CA ARG A 12 -46.51 -23.29 -49.11
C ARG A 12 -45.55 -24.18 -48.34
N LYS A 13 -45.65 -25.50 -48.48
CA LYS A 13 -44.72 -26.45 -47.87
C LYS A 13 -43.29 -26.25 -48.35
N PHE A 14 -43.09 -26.00 -49.64
CA PHE A 14 -41.76 -25.68 -50.19
C PHE A 14 -41.18 -24.38 -49.62
N ILE A 15 -42.00 -23.34 -49.48
CA ILE A 15 -41.59 -22.06 -48.89
C ILE A 15 -41.25 -22.23 -47.40
N GLU A 16 -42.06 -22.97 -46.64
CA GLU A 16 -41.80 -23.27 -45.22
C GLU A 16 -40.53 -24.09 -45.04
N GLN A 17 -40.31 -25.11 -45.88
CA GLN A 17 -39.10 -25.91 -45.86
C GLN A 17 -37.86 -25.07 -46.19
N ALA A 18 -37.91 -24.24 -47.23
CA ALA A 18 -36.83 -23.32 -47.58
C ALA A 18 -36.56 -22.28 -46.48
N SER A 19 -37.60 -21.81 -45.79
CA SER A 19 -37.50 -20.89 -44.64
C SER A 19 -36.88 -21.58 -43.42
N SER A 20 -37.28 -22.81 -43.12
CA SER A 20 -36.71 -23.65 -42.06
C SER A 20 -35.22 -23.92 -42.29
N GLU A 21 -34.84 -24.31 -43.51
CA GLU A 21 -33.44 -24.53 -43.90
C GLU A 21 -32.59 -23.25 -43.84
N ARG A 22 -33.18 -22.08 -44.09
CA ARG A 22 -32.48 -20.79 -43.90
C ARG A 22 -32.23 -20.53 -42.41
N LYS A 23 -33.25 -20.71 -41.56
CA LYS A 23 -33.12 -20.57 -40.10
C LYS A 23 -32.10 -21.55 -39.53
N GLU A 24 -32.07 -22.79 -40.00
CA GLU A 24 -31.12 -23.79 -39.56
C GLU A 24 -29.68 -23.43 -39.98
N ARG A 25 -29.48 -22.93 -41.21
CA ARG A 25 -28.18 -22.42 -41.66
C ARG A 25 -27.71 -21.20 -40.86
N GLU A 26 -28.61 -20.27 -40.53
CA GLU A 26 -28.30 -19.13 -39.66
C GLU A 26 -27.95 -19.58 -38.24
N ARG A 27 -28.68 -20.55 -37.70
CA ARG A 27 -28.40 -21.14 -36.38
C ARG A 27 -27.03 -21.81 -36.37
N LEU A 28 -26.71 -22.60 -37.40
CA LEU A 28 -25.42 -23.26 -37.52
C LEU A 28 -24.28 -22.24 -37.60
N ARG A 29 -24.43 -21.18 -38.43
CA ARG A 29 -23.45 -20.09 -38.51
C ARG A 29 -23.22 -19.41 -37.16
N ARG A 30 -24.29 -19.05 -36.44
CA ARG A 30 -24.17 -18.47 -35.10
C ARG A 30 -23.48 -19.42 -34.12
N ASN A 31 -23.80 -20.72 -34.16
CA ASN A 31 -23.16 -21.71 -33.31
C ASN A 31 -21.66 -21.86 -33.63
N THR A 32 -21.28 -21.85 -34.90
CA THR A 32 -19.86 -21.88 -35.31
C THR A 32 -19.13 -20.62 -34.85
N GLU A 33 -19.71 -19.43 -35.06
CA GLU A 33 -19.12 -18.16 -34.59
C GLU A 33 -18.95 -18.14 -33.05
N LEU A 34 -19.94 -18.63 -32.31
CA LEU A 34 -19.85 -18.73 -30.85
C LEU A 34 -18.78 -19.74 -30.43
N ALA A 35 -18.69 -20.88 -31.11
CA ALA A 35 -17.66 -21.89 -30.85
C ALA A 35 -16.26 -21.34 -31.12
N GLU A 36 -16.05 -20.61 -32.22
CA GLU A 36 -14.78 -19.95 -32.54
C GLU A 36 -14.38 -18.92 -31.49
N LYS A 37 -15.34 -18.07 -31.07
CA LYS A 37 -15.11 -17.08 -29.99
C LYS A 37 -14.75 -17.76 -28.68
N LEU A 38 -15.47 -18.83 -28.32
CA LEU A 38 -15.19 -19.60 -27.11
C LEU A 38 -13.79 -20.24 -27.18
N GLN A 39 -13.45 -20.88 -28.31
CA GLN A 39 -12.12 -21.48 -28.51
C GLN A 39 -11.01 -20.43 -28.42
N ALA A 40 -11.19 -19.24 -28.98
CA ALA A 40 -10.21 -18.15 -28.89
C ALA A 40 -10.00 -17.71 -27.43
N VAL A 41 -11.09 -17.55 -26.66
CA VAL A 41 -11.03 -17.20 -25.24
C VAL A 41 -10.34 -18.31 -24.44
N SER A 42 -10.68 -19.59 -24.67
CA SER A 42 -10.07 -20.74 -24.00
C SER A 42 -8.58 -20.87 -24.30
N ARG A 43 -8.18 -20.76 -25.58
CA ARG A 43 -6.76 -20.77 -25.98
C ARG A 43 -5.99 -19.61 -25.36
N GLY A 44 -6.59 -18.41 -25.34
CA GLY A 44 -6.02 -17.25 -24.67
C GLY A 44 -5.86 -17.44 -23.16
N PHE A 45 -6.85 -18.04 -22.50
CA PHE A 45 -6.78 -18.37 -21.07
C PHE A 45 -5.66 -19.37 -20.79
N LEU A 46 -5.63 -20.51 -21.50
CA LEU A 46 -4.58 -21.52 -21.34
C LEU A 46 -3.18 -20.97 -21.63
N GLY A 47 -3.04 -20.15 -22.68
CA GLY A 47 -1.79 -19.49 -23.02
C GLY A 47 -1.29 -18.55 -21.91
N ARG A 48 -2.18 -17.70 -21.36
CA ARG A 48 -1.84 -16.83 -20.22
C ARG A 48 -1.50 -17.64 -18.97
N THR A 49 -2.22 -18.70 -18.66
CA THR A 49 -1.94 -19.56 -17.51
C THR A 49 -0.59 -20.25 -17.65
N LYS A 50 -0.28 -20.82 -18.82
CA LYS A 50 1.03 -21.43 -19.10
C LYS A 50 2.16 -20.40 -19.01
N TYR A 51 1.96 -19.20 -19.55
CA TYR A 51 2.93 -18.11 -19.46
C TYR A 51 3.19 -17.70 -18.00
N ARG A 52 2.14 -17.44 -17.21
CA ARG A 52 2.26 -17.10 -15.78
C ARG A 52 2.98 -18.19 -15.00
N SER A 53 2.66 -19.45 -15.28
CA SER A 53 3.32 -20.60 -14.66
C SER A 53 4.82 -20.65 -15.02
N ALA A 54 5.17 -20.42 -16.29
CA ALA A 54 6.57 -20.42 -16.72
C ALA A 54 7.39 -19.35 -15.99
N ILE A 55 6.86 -18.12 -15.89
CA ILE A 55 7.52 -17.03 -15.14
C ILE A 55 7.70 -17.40 -13.66
N ARG A 56 6.69 -17.99 -13.03
CA ARG A 56 6.78 -18.44 -11.62
C ARG A 56 7.86 -19.49 -11.42
N THR A 57 7.89 -20.50 -12.28
CA THR A 57 8.90 -21.57 -12.23
C THR A 57 10.31 -21.02 -12.46
N GLU A 58 10.47 -20.07 -13.37
CA GLU A 58 11.77 -19.44 -13.64
C GLU A 58 12.26 -18.63 -12.44
N ILE A 59 11.37 -17.87 -11.79
CA ILE A 59 11.68 -17.15 -10.55
C ILE A 59 12.09 -18.12 -9.45
N ASP A 60 11.34 -19.20 -9.24
CA ASP A 60 11.64 -20.20 -8.21
C ASP A 60 13.00 -20.84 -8.45
N SER A 61 13.30 -21.20 -9.71
CA SER A 61 14.57 -21.81 -10.09
C SER A 61 15.76 -20.87 -9.89
N LYS A 62 15.58 -19.56 -10.13
CA LYS A 62 16.67 -18.58 -9.99
C LYS A 62 16.87 -18.18 -8.53
N LEU A 63 15.79 -17.94 -7.80
CA LEU A 63 15.86 -17.52 -6.40
C LEU A 63 16.14 -18.66 -5.42
N SER A 64 15.89 -19.93 -5.77
CA SER A 64 16.34 -21.06 -4.96
C SER A 64 17.86 -21.03 -4.75
N SER A 65 18.62 -20.74 -5.81
CA SER A 65 20.08 -20.59 -5.74
C SER A 65 20.53 -19.45 -4.82
N PHE A 66 19.72 -18.42 -4.63
CA PHE A 66 20.01 -17.31 -3.72
C PHE A 66 19.83 -17.71 -2.25
N VAL A 67 18.84 -18.53 -1.93
CA VAL A 67 18.65 -19.07 -0.58
C VAL A 67 19.87 -19.90 -0.14
N ASP A 68 20.52 -20.58 -1.08
CA ASP A 68 21.74 -21.35 -0.84
C ASP A 68 23.02 -20.48 -0.86
N ALA A 69 23.02 -19.38 -1.62
CA ALA A 69 24.15 -18.45 -1.72
C ALA A 69 24.42 -17.65 -0.43
N ASP A 70 23.40 -17.44 0.42
CA ASP A 70 23.56 -16.93 1.79
C ASP A 70 24.55 -17.78 2.63
N LYS A 71 24.82 -19.03 2.21
CA LYS A 71 25.80 -19.93 2.85
C LYS A 71 27.14 -20.03 2.11
N ASN A 72 27.18 -19.78 0.80
CA ASN A 72 28.34 -20.11 -0.06
C ASN A 72 28.95 -18.93 -0.85
N GLY A 73 28.51 -17.69 -0.62
CA GLY A 73 29.34 -16.50 -0.90
C GLY A 73 29.46 -16.03 -2.35
N LYS A 74 28.59 -16.45 -3.29
CA LYS A 74 28.48 -15.82 -4.62
C LYS A 74 27.03 -15.76 -5.11
N PRO A 75 26.50 -14.61 -5.57
CA PRO A 75 25.20 -14.57 -6.22
C PRO A 75 25.32 -15.21 -7.61
N ALA A 76 24.63 -16.32 -7.83
CA ALA A 76 24.65 -17.05 -9.11
C ALA A 76 23.75 -16.42 -10.20
N VAL A 77 23.04 -15.32 -9.90
CA VAL A 77 22.03 -14.75 -10.81
C VAL A 77 22.34 -13.29 -11.13
N LEU A 78 22.23 -12.96 -12.42
CA LEU A 78 22.37 -11.59 -12.92
C LEU A 78 21.20 -10.72 -12.43
N ASN A 79 21.52 -9.56 -11.83
CA ASN A 79 20.55 -8.58 -11.36
C ASN A 79 19.51 -8.17 -12.43
N SER A 80 19.93 -8.12 -13.70
CA SER A 80 19.06 -7.79 -14.83
C SER A 80 18.00 -8.88 -15.12
N GLU A 81 18.31 -10.15 -14.88
CA GLU A 81 17.36 -11.25 -15.02
C GLU A 81 16.29 -11.17 -13.91
N ILE A 82 16.72 -10.99 -12.66
CA ILE A 82 15.79 -10.80 -11.53
C ILE A 82 14.90 -9.59 -11.76
N LEU A 83 15.45 -8.48 -12.27
CA LEU A 83 14.66 -7.30 -12.61
C LEU A 83 13.56 -7.62 -13.64
N ASN A 84 13.92 -8.29 -14.74
CA ASN A 84 12.98 -8.61 -15.81
C ASN A 84 11.88 -9.57 -15.31
N LEU A 85 12.26 -10.63 -14.60
CA LEU A 85 11.31 -11.60 -14.06
C LEU A 85 10.36 -10.96 -13.03
N THR A 86 10.90 -10.10 -12.17
CA THR A 86 10.09 -9.34 -11.19
C THR A 86 9.10 -8.43 -11.92
N ALA A 87 9.55 -7.69 -12.94
CA ALA A 87 8.67 -6.82 -13.72
C ALA A 87 7.54 -7.59 -14.41
N LEU A 88 7.80 -8.82 -14.85
CA LEU A 88 6.77 -9.69 -15.45
C LEU A 88 5.81 -10.24 -14.38
N LEU A 89 6.33 -10.70 -13.24
CA LEU A 89 5.52 -11.22 -12.14
C LEU A 89 4.53 -10.17 -11.63
N LEU A 90 5.00 -8.95 -11.37
CA LEU A 90 4.17 -7.86 -10.82
C LEU A 90 2.97 -7.47 -11.70
N ARG A 91 2.95 -7.86 -12.98
CA ARG A 91 1.79 -7.63 -13.87
C ARG A 91 0.58 -8.51 -13.55
N PHE A 92 0.78 -9.63 -12.87
CA PHE A 92 -0.30 -10.59 -12.57
C PHE A 92 -0.22 -11.21 -11.17
N ALA A 93 0.74 -10.76 -10.34
CA ALA A 93 0.97 -11.30 -9.01
C ALA A 93 -0.30 -11.21 -8.15
N THR A 94 -0.55 -12.27 -7.38
CA THR A 94 -1.63 -12.29 -6.40
C THR A 94 -1.08 -12.71 -5.04
N PHE A 95 -1.65 -12.16 -3.96
CA PHE A 95 -1.21 -12.48 -2.61
C PHE A 95 -1.22 -14.00 -2.33
N LYS A 96 -2.29 -14.69 -2.74
CA LYS A 96 -2.47 -16.13 -2.46
C LYS A 96 -1.41 -17.01 -3.15
N GLU A 97 -1.03 -16.70 -4.38
CA GLU A 97 -0.14 -17.55 -5.18
C GLU A 97 1.33 -17.14 -5.09
N ASP A 98 1.60 -15.84 -4.86
CA ASP A 98 2.91 -15.23 -5.11
C ASP A 98 3.55 -14.60 -3.85
N LEU A 99 2.96 -14.76 -2.67
CA LEU A 99 3.52 -14.21 -1.40
C LEU A 99 4.97 -14.63 -1.16
N GLU A 100 5.27 -15.94 -1.24
CA GLU A 100 6.61 -16.45 -0.98
C GLU A 100 7.63 -15.96 -2.03
N ARG A 101 7.23 -15.85 -3.29
CA ARG A 101 8.07 -15.31 -4.37
C ARG A 101 8.39 -13.84 -4.13
N LEU A 102 7.38 -13.05 -3.78
CA LEU A 102 7.59 -11.63 -3.48
C LEU A 102 8.44 -11.44 -2.22
N ARG A 103 8.29 -12.32 -1.21
CA ARG A 103 9.16 -12.36 -0.04
C ARG A 103 10.62 -12.58 -0.43
N LEU A 104 10.90 -13.56 -1.29
CA LEU A 104 12.26 -13.84 -1.76
C LEU A 104 12.83 -12.69 -2.59
N ILE A 105 12.04 -12.08 -3.48
CA ILE A 105 12.45 -10.90 -4.25
C ILE A 105 12.80 -9.74 -3.33
N CYS A 106 11.93 -9.41 -2.37
CA CYS A 106 12.18 -8.32 -1.42
C CYS A 106 13.43 -8.61 -0.56
N ARG A 107 13.63 -9.86 -0.13
CA ARG A 107 14.85 -10.28 0.60
C ARG A 107 16.10 -10.08 -0.24
N TYR A 108 16.09 -10.55 -1.49
CA TYR A 108 17.19 -10.36 -2.43
C TYR A 108 17.55 -8.89 -2.58
N MET A 109 16.54 -8.06 -2.85
CA MET A 109 16.72 -6.62 -3.04
C MET A 109 17.29 -5.95 -1.78
N VAL A 110 16.80 -6.28 -0.58
CA VAL A 110 17.29 -5.72 0.68
C VAL A 110 18.73 -6.13 0.95
N VAL A 111 19.06 -7.41 0.85
CA VAL A 111 20.43 -7.91 1.10
C VAL A 111 21.43 -7.29 0.12
N SER A 112 21.02 -7.07 -1.13
CA SER A 112 21.89 -6.50 -2.16
C SER A 112 22.26 -5.03 -1.93
N VAL A 113 21.53 -4.29 -1.08
CA VAL A 113 21.81 -2.88 -0.77
C VAL A 113 23.13 -2.72 0.00
N ASP A 114 23.45 -3.69 0.84
CA ASP A 114 24.66 -3.67 1.67
C ASP A 114 25.93 -4.06 0.87
N VAL A 115 25.76 -4.56 -0.36
CA VAL A 115 26.86 -5.02 -1.22
C VAL A 115 27.50 -3.85 -1.97
N SER A 116 28.82 -3.65 -1.79
CA SER A 116 29.58 -2.59 -2.47
C SER A 116 30.03 -2.92 -3.90
N SER A 117 29.80 -4.15 -4.38
CA SER A 117 30.17 -4.56 -5.74
C SER A 117 29.05 -4.28 -6.74
N ALA A 118 29.38 -3.57 -7.83
CA ALA A 118 28.45 -3.28 -8.93
C ALA A 118 27.96 -4.55 -9.67
N SER A 119 28.72 -5.65 -9.65
CA SER A 119 28.30 -6.91 -10.29
C SER A 119 27.15 -7.60 -9.54
N SER A 120 27.08 -7.37 -8.24
CA SER A 120 26.29 -8.17 -7.30
C SER A 120 25.18 -7.37 -6.64
N SER A 121 25.31 -6.05 -6.55
CA SER A 121 24.29 -5.18 -5.96
C SER A 121 23.17 -4.87 -6.95
N PHE A 122 21.91 -5.07 -6.53
CA PHE A 122 20.75 -4.65 -7.31
C PHE A 122 20.73 -3.13 -7.51
N VAL A 123 21.32 -2.37 -6.57
CA VAL A 123 21.48 -0.92 -6.65
C VAL A 123 22.24 -0.49 -7.92
N ALA A 124 23.15 -1.32 -8.42
CA ALA A 124 23.91 -1.01 -9.63
C ALA A 124 23.02 -0.82 -10.87
N LEU A 125 21.80 -1.38 -10.87
CA LEU A 125 20.82 -1.19 -11.95
C LEU A 125 20.38 0.27 -12.09
N PHE A 126 20.39 1.04 -11.00
CA PHE A 126 20.06 2.47 -11.01
C PHE A 126 21.21 3.35 -11.56
N LEU A 127 22.42 2.81 -11.65
CA LEU A 127 23.56 3.48 -12.29
C LEU A 127 23.64 3.17 -13.79
N SER A 128 22.86 2.20 -14.27
CA SER A 128 22.84 1.78 -15.67
C SER A 128 21.72 2.48 -16.45
N LYS A 129 22.09 3.24 -17.49
CA LYS A 129 21.12 3.85 -18.42
C LYS A 129 20.12 2.85 -19.01
N LYS A 130 20.53 1.59 -19.21
CA LYS A 130 19.69 0.52 -19.77
C LYS A 130 18.63 0.03 -18.80
N HIS A 131 18.95 -0.05 -17.51
CA HIS A 131 18.11 -0.71 -16.51
C HIS A 131 17.39 0.26 -15.57
N LEU A 132 17.86 1.50 -15.44
CA LEU A 132 17.33 2.54 -14.57
C LEU A 132 15.80 2.62 -14.61
N LYS A 133 15.21 2.84 -15.80
CA LYS A 133 13.76 3.00 -15.95
C LYS A 133 12.97 1.76 -15.49
N ALA A 134 13.45 0.58 -15.83
CA ALA A 134 12.79 -0.67 -15.45
C ALA A 134 12.91 -0.93 -13.94
N ALA A 135 14.09 -0.69 -13.35
CA ALA A 135 14.33 -0.80 -11.91
C ALA A 135 13.45 0.17 -11.12
N SER A 136 13.39 1.43 -11.56
CA SER A 136 12.52 2.42 -10.92
C SER A 136 11.05 2.06 -11.00
N HIS A 137 10.61 1.53 -12.14
CA HIS A 137 9.23 1.08 -12.32
C HIS A 137 8.88 -0.10 -11.39
N VAL A 138 9.76 -1.11 -11.30
CA VAL A 138 9.57 -2.27 -10.41
C VAL A 138 9.48 -1.82 -8.95
N VAL A 139 10.42 -1.00 -8.49
CA VAL A 139 10.39 -0.48 -7.11
C VAL A 139 9.10 0.30 -6.86
N SER A 140 8.67 1.16 -7.79
CA SER A 140 7.41 1.91 -7.66
C SER A 140 6.18 0.99 -7.57
N GLN A 141 6.14 -0.10 -8.33
CA GLN A 141 5.07 -1.10 -8.25
C GLN A 141 5.08 -1.84 -6.91
N LEU A 142 6.27 -2.12 -6.35
CA LEU A 142 6.39 -2.70 -5.02
C LEU A 142 5.84 -1.76 -3.95
N PHE A 143 6.16 -0.46 -4.01
CA PHE A 143 5.60 0.56 -3.11
C PHE A 143 4.06 0.63 -3.15
N ASP A 144 3.44 0.30 -4.28
CA ASP A 144 1.99 0.27 -4.47
C ASP A 144 1.34 -1.02 -3.93
N ILE A 145 1.95 -2.17 -4.20
CA ILE A 145 1.37 -3.49 -3.89
C ILE A 145 1.59 -3.92 -2.43
N LEU A 146 2.78 -3.65 -1.88
CA LEU A 146 3.18 -4.16 -0.56
C LEU A 146 2.26 -3.72 0.58
N PRO A 147 1.77 -2.46 0.66
CA PRO A 147 0.82 -2.06 1.70
C PRO A 147 -0.44 -2.93 1.77
N CYS A 148 -1.05 -3.21 0.61
CA CYS A 148 -2.25 -4.04 0.53
C CYS A 148 -1.96 -5.49 0.94
N TRP A 149 -0.80 -6.03 0.57
CA TRP A 149 -0.41 -7.39 0.94
C TRP A 149 -0.12 -7.51 2.43
N MET A 150 0.48 -6.49 3.05
CA MET A 150 0.71 -6.48 4.50
C MET A 150 -0.57 -6.52 5.32
N LEU A 151 -1.69 -5.97 4.81
CA LEU A 151 -2.99 -6.08 5.47
C LEU A 151 -3.59 -7.49 5.44
N GLN A 152 -3.17 -8.33 4.50
CA GLN A 152 -3.66 -9.71 4.38
C GLN A 152 -2.85 -10.68 5.26
N LEU A 153 -1.77 -10.22 5.89
CA LEU A 153 -0.92 -11.00 6.78
C LEU A 153 -1.54 -11.12 8.17
N ASN A 154 -1.46 -12.30 8.77
CA ASN A 154 -1.83 -12.46 10.18
C ASN A 154 -0.64 -12.10 11.07
N LEU A 155 -0.61 -10.86 11.57
CA LEU A 155 0.52 -10.35 12.35
C LEU A 155 0.68 -11.00 13.74
N GLU A 156 -0.26 -11.83 14.19
CA GLU A 156 -0.08 -12.71 15.36
C GLU A 156 0.87 -13.88 15.05
N LYS A 157 0.92 -14.29 13.79
CA LYS A 157 1.80 -15.36 13.33
C LYS A 157 3.20 -14.81 13.08
N MET A 158 4.19 -15.41 13.74
CA MET A 158 5.58 -14.95 13.67
C MET A 158 6.16 -14.89 12.24
N SER A 159 5.81 -15.82 11.35
CA SER A 159 6.26 -15.82 9.96
C SER A 159 5.76 -14.61 9.17
N ASP A 160 4.51 -14.24 9.43
CA ASP A 160 3.80 -13.19 8.72
C ASP A 160 4.27 -11.82 9.24
N SER A 161 4.49 -11.71 10.56
CA SER A 161 5.15 -10.56 11.16
C SER A 161 6.56 -10.32 10.58
N LYS A 162 7.38 -11.37 10.45
CA LYS A 162 8.69 -11.29 9.79
C LYS A 162 8.59 -10.85 8.32
N THR A 163 7.55 -11.30 7.62
CA THR A 163 7.29 -10.94 6.22
C THR A 163 6.90 -9.46 6.10
N ALA A 164 6.04 -8.96 6.98
CA ALA A 164 5.69 -7.54 7.05
C ALA A 164 6.94 -6.67 7.31
N THR A 165 7.76 -7.05 8.31
CA THR A 165 9.01 -6.34 8.61
C THR A 165 9.98 -6.32 7.42
N LEU A 166 10.07 -7.42 6.67
CA LEU A 166 10.88 -7.46 5.45
C LEU A 166 10.37 -6.50 4.37
N PHE A 167 9.06 -6.46 4.15
CA PHE A 167 8.45 -5.53 3.19
C PHE A 167 8.66 -4.08 3.59
N ILE A 168 8.50 -3.75 4.88
CA ILE A 168 8.79 -2.43 5.40
C ILE A 168 10.28 -2.08 5.22
N ARG A 169 11.19 -3.02 5.51
CA ARG A 169 12.63 -2.81 5.30
C ARG A 169 12.96 -2.54 3.83
N MET A 170 12.34 -3.26 2.91
CA MET A 170 12.48 -2.99 1.47
C MET A 170 12.05 -1.55 1.13
N MET A 171 10.89 -1.11 1.62
CA MET A 171 10.39 0.25 1.40
C MET A 171 11.30 1.32 2.01
N VAL A 172 11.86 1.09 3.20
CA VAL A 172 12.83 2.00 3.82
C VAL A 172 14.11 2.08 2.99
N SER A 173 14.69 0.92 2.63
CA SER A 173 15.95 0.81 1.91
C SER A 173 15.92 1.37 0.50
N TYR A 174 14.78 1.32 -0.20
CA TYR A 174 14.65 1.85 -1.56
C TYR A 174 13.98 3.21 -1.64
N GLY A 175 13.52 3.76 -0.51
CA GLY A 175 12.97 5.11 -0.50
C GLY A 175 14.02 6.20 -0.34
N THR A 176 15.27 5.86 -0.07
CA THR A 176 16.43 6.76 -0.01
C THR A 176 17.64 5.96 -0.47
N CYS A 177 18.63 6.62 -1.04
CA CYS A 177 19.89 6.00 -1.40
C CYS A 177 20.99 6.17 -0.33
N ASP A 178 20.71 6.82 0.79
CA ASP A 178 21.71 7.11 1.85
C ASP A 178 22.33 5.84 2.45
N GLY A 179 21.57 4.74 2.47
CA GLY A 179 22.02 3.44 2.98
C GLY A 179 22.73 2.55 1.94
N TRP A 180 22.87 2.99 0.69
CA TRP A 180 23.38 2.13 -0.38
C TRP A 180 24.90 2.06 -0.34
N SER A 181 25.46 0.93 0.08
CA SER A 181 26.91 0.74 0.24
C SER A 181 27.70 1.05 -1.03
N LEU A 182 27.15 0.71 -2.21
CA LEU A 182 27.76 0.99 -3.52
C LEU A 182 27.97 2.49 -3.79
N LEU A 183 27.16 3.38 -3.18
CA LEU A 183 27.22 4.82 -3.44
C LEU A 183 28.12 5.61 -2.48
N LYS A 184 28.62 4.99 -1.41
CA LYS A 184 29.54 5.63 -0.45
C LYS A 184 30.72 6.37 -1.13
N PRO A 185 31.35 5.85 -2.21
CA PRO A 185 32.40 6.59 -2.91
C PRO A 185 31.89 7.64 -3.92
N MET A 186 30.59 7.67 -4.23
CA MET A 186 29.97 8.48 -5.30
C MET A 186 29.01 9.55 -4.74
N LEU A 187 29.50 10.37 -3.80
CA LEU A 187 28.68 11.34 -3.07
C LEU A 187 27.95 12.36 -3.97
N THR A 188 28.52 12.67 -5.14
CA THR A 188 27.93 13.61 -6.12
C THR A 188 26.64 13.10 -6.76
N VAL A 189 26.42 11.78 -6.78
CA VAL A 189 25.26 11.15 -7.43
C VAL A 189 24.08 10.99 -6.46
N ILE A 190 24.35 11.05 -5.15
CA ILE A 190 23.35 10.85 -4.08
C ILE A 190 22.15 11.81 -4.20
N PRO A 191 22.31 13.13 -4.42
CA PRO A 191 21.15 14.02 -4.53
C PRO A 191 20.20 13.64 -5.67
N VAL A 192 20.75 13.29 -6.83
CA VAL A 192 19.97 12.90 -8.03
C VAL A 192 19.25 11.58 -7.79
N LEU A 193 19.91 10.60 -7.17
CA LEU A 193 19.30 9.32 -6.84
C LEU A 193 18.24 9.44 -5.74
N ASN A 194 18.42 10.33 -4.77
CA ASN A 194 17.41 10.61 -3.76
C ASN A 194 16.16 11.28 -4.37
N GLU A 195 16.31 12.17 -5.35
CA GLU A 195 15.17 12.70 -6.10
C GLU A 195 14.42 11.59 -6.86
N MET A 196 15.14 10.63 -7.43
CA MET A 196 14.53 9.45 -8.05
C MET A 196 13.82 8.56 -7.02
N CYS A 197 14.45 8.27 -5.87
CA CYS A 197 13.84 7.52 -4.78
C CYS A 197 12.54 8.16 -4.30
N SER A 198 12.53 9.50 -4.20
CA SER A 198 11.32 10.27 -3.93
C SER A 198 10.20 10.00 -4.94
N LYS A 199 10.51 10.03 -6.25
CA LYS A 199 9.55 9.73 -7.32
C LYS A 199 9.06 8.28 -7.27
N MET A 200 9.91 7.32 -6.89
CA MET A 200 9.50 5.92 -6.73
C MET A 200 8.55 5.74 -5.52
N CYS A 201 8.85 6.41 -4.40
CA CYS A 201 8.00 6.42 -3.21
C CYS A 201 6.65 7.11 -3.42
N ALA A 202 6.53 8.01 -4.40
CA ALA A 202 5.27 8.68 -4.71
C ALA A 202 4.13 7.69 -5.01
N GLY A 203 4.45 6.45 -5.41
CA GLY A 203 3.46 5.37 -5.55
C GLY A 203 2.66 5.08 -4.26
N ILE A 204 3.27 5.27 -3.08
CA ILE A 204 2.57 5.12 -1.79
C ILE A 204 1.45 6.16 -1.64
N CYS A 205 1.62 7.37 -2.18
CA CYS A 205 0.66 8.46 -2.07
C CYS A 205 -0.63 8.24 -2.87
N LYS A 206 -0.75 7.11 -3.58
CA LYS A 206 -2.06 6.60 -4.00
C LYS A 206 -2.90 6.35 -2.76
N SER A 207 -4.10 6.95 -2.71
CA SER A 207 -4.94 6.97 -1.49
C SER A 207 -5.15 5.59 -0.85
N SER A 208 -5.29 4.53 -1.65
CA SER A 208 -5.43 3.16 -1.14
C SER A 208 -4.15 2.62 -0.47
N ALA A 209 -2.99 2.75 -1.12
CA ALA A 209 -1.72 2.24 -0.59
C ALA A 209 -1.31 2.98 0.69
N TYR A 210 -1.47 4.31 0.72
CA TYR A 210 -1.19 5.13 1.91
C TYR A 210 -2.08 4.72 3.09
N LYS A 211 -3.40 4.61 2.85
CA LYS A 211 -4.38 4.19 3.85
C LYS A 211 -4.13 2.77 4.35
N ASP A 212 -3.73 1.87 3.47
CA ASP A 212 -3.46 0.48 3.86
C ASP A 212 -2.20 0.39 4.72
N LEU A 213 -1.14 1.13 4.36
CA LEU A 213 0.05 1.22 5.19
C LEU A 213 -0.23 1.87 6.56
N SER A 214 -1.12 2.86 6.63
CA SER A 214 -1.48 3.49 7.89
C SER A 214 -2.30 2.57 8.81
N LYS A 215 -3.11 1.66 8.26
CA LYS A 215 -3.74 0.60 9.04
C LYS A 215 -2.72 -0.41 9.58
N VAL A 216 -1.68 -0.72 8.80
CA VAL A 216 -0.56 -1.54 9.28
C VAL A 216 0.15 -0.85 10.46
N LEU A 217 0.38 0.47 10.36
CA LEU A 217 0.90 1.29 11.46
C LEU A 217 0.02 1.21 12.71
N LEU A 218 -1.29 1.46 12.57
CA LEU A 218 -2.24 1.39 13.69
C LEU A 218 -2.22 0.01 14.37
N GLY A 219 -2.21 -1.07 13.58
CA GLY A 219 -2.08 -2.41 14.12
C GLY A 219 -0.76 -2.63 14.86
N ALA A 220 0.35 -2.08 14.35
CA ALA A 220 1.65 -2.17 15.01
C ALA A 220 1.67 -1.45 16.36
N ILE A 221 1.05 -0.26 16.43
CA ILE A 221 0.86 0.53 17.66
C ILE A 221 0.02 -0.26 18.68
N ALA A 222 -1.12 -0.81 18.26
CA ALA A 222 -2.00 -1.61 19.13
C ALA A 222 -1.31 -2.79 19.81
N ARG A 223 -0.33 -3.40 19.12
CA ARG A 223 0.42 -4.56 19.64
C ARG A 223 1.71 -4.19 20.36
N ALA A 224 2.13 -2.92 20.34
CA ALA A 224 3.39 -2.49 20.92
C ALA A 224 3.29 -2.43 22.45
N LYS A 225 3.46 -3.59 23.11
CA LYS A 225 3.38 -3.68 24.58
C LYS A 225 4.53 -3.03 25.34
N SER A 226 5.65 -2.69 24.67
CA SER A 226 6.74 -1.78 25.16
C SER A 226 8.07 -1.89 24.38
N SER A 227 8.23 -2.86 23.47
CA SER A 227 9.52 -3.10 22.76
C SER A 227 9.47 -3.10 21.23
N GLY A 228 8.30 -2.85 20.63
CA GLY A 228 8.08 -2.91 19.17
C GLY A 228 8.27 -1.60 18.40
N THR A 229 9.03 -0.64 18.94
CA THR A 229 9.11 0.74 18.41
C THR A 229 9.84 0.84 17.06
N GLU A 230 10.74 -0.09 16.75
CA GLU A 230 11.50 -0.08 15.49
C GLU A 230 10.59 -0.23 14.25
N THR A 231 9.65 -1.18 14.29
CA THR A 231 8.69 -1.40 13.19
C THR A 231 7.78 -0.20 13.01
N ILE A 232 7.29 0.38 14.11
CA ILE A 232 6.46 1.61 14.08
C ILE A 232 7.26 2.75 13.46
N THR A 233 8.49 2.96 13.90
CA THR A 233 9.39 3.99 13.40
C THR A 233 9.68 3.82 11.90
N ALA A 234 9.90 2.58 11.46
CA ALA A 234 10.15 2.27 10.06
C ALA A 234 8.92 2.56 9.18
N ILE A 235 7.72 2.13 9.60
CA ILE A 235 6.47 2.42 8.88
C ILE A 235 6.22 3.93 8.86
N PHE A 236 6.41 4.61 9.99
CA PHE A 236 6.27 6.07 10.10
C PHE A 236 7.22 6.78 9.13
N THR A 237 8.49 6.38 9.08
CA THR A 237 9.49 6.95 8.17
C THR A 237 9.06 6.84 6.72
N VAL A 238 8.49 5.69 6.33
CA VAL A 238 7.98 5.46 4.97
C VAL A 238 6.77 6.35 4.66
N LEU A 239 5.85 6.53 5.61
CA LEU A 239 4.65 7.37 5.45
C LEU A 239 4.93 8.87 5.49
N PHE A 240 5.91 9.29 6.28
CA PHE A 240 6.27 10.70 6.44
C PHE A 240 7.14 11.23 5.29
N ARG A 241 7.99 10.36 4.71
CA ARG A 241 8.94 10.76 3.66
C ARG A 241 8.31 11.48 2.46
N PRO A 242 7.19 11.02 1.87
CA PRO A 242 6.56 11.75 0.76
C PRO A 242 6.08 13.15 1.13
N VAL A 243 5.66 13.36 2.38
CA VAL A 243 5.24 14.68 2.90
C VAL A 243 6.44 15.63 2.90
N LYS A 244 7.57 15.17 3.45
CA LYS A 244 8.82 15.93 3.45
C LYS A 244 9.32 16.22 2.04
N ASN A 245 9.35 15.21 1.18
CA ASN A 245 9.88 15.34 -0.18
C ASN A 245 9.04 16.26 -1.07
N SER A 246 7.73 16.31 -0.85
CA SER A 246 6.81 17.21 -1.55
C SER A 246 6.75 18.61 -0.92
N LYS A 247 7.58 18.87 0.11
CA LYS A 247 7.61 20.12 0.88
C LYS A 247 6.22 20.50 1.40
N TYR A 248 5.53 19.52 2.01
CA TYR A 248 4.21 19.72 2.61
C TYR A 248 3.13 20.18 1.61
N SER A 249 3.19 19.65 0.39
CA SER A 249 2.11 19.75 -0.59
C SER A 249 0.75 19.42 0.03
N THR A 250 -0.30 20.12 -0.39
CA THR A 250 -1.67 19.98 0.13
C THR A 250 -2.16 18.52 0.12
N GLN A 251 -1.82 17.75 -0.92
CA GLN A 251 -2.29 16.37 -1.07
C GLN A 251 -1.62 15.42 -0.06
N GLU A 252 -0.29 15.41 -0.01
CA GLU A 252 0.48 14.55 0.89
C GLU A 252 0.25 14.93 2.36
N LEU A 253 0.15 16.22 2.67
CA LEU A 253 -0.18 16.68 4.01
C LEU A 253 -1.58 16.25 4.43
N MET A 254 -2.57 16.33 3.53
CA MET A 254 -3.92 15.81 3.80
C MET A 254 -3.91 14.32 4.13
N LEU A 255 -3.19 13.51 3.33
CA LEU A 255 -3.07 12.07 3.56
C LEU A 255 -2.41 11.79 4.92
N PHE A 256 -1.33 12.50 5.24
CA PHE A 256 -0.60 12.35 6.50
C PHE A 256 -1.46 12.70 7.70
N ILE A 257 -2.16 13.84 7.68
CA ILE A 257 -3.04 14.24 8.79
C ILE A 257 -4.16 13.21 8.94
N ARG A 258 -4.85 12.86 7.84
CA ARG A 258 -6.03 11.98 7.86
C ARG A 258 -5.72 10.55 8.28
N HIS A 259 -4.55 10.02 7.91
CA HIS A 259 -4.25 8.60 8.07
C HIS A 259 -3.15 8.30 9.09
N VAL A 260 -2.26 9.25 9.39
CA VAL A 260 -1.11 9.04 10.29
C VAL A 260 -1.30 9.81 11.59
N LEU A 261 -1.56 11.13 11.55
CA LEU A 261 -1.77 11.90 12.78
C LEU A 261 -3.07 11.55 13.51
N THR A 262 -3.99 10.83 12.87
CA THR A 262 -5.19 10.26 13.52
C THR A 262 -4.89 8.96 14.28
N CYS A 263 -3.72 8.33 14.11
CA CYS A 263 -3.35 7.12 14.84
C CYS A 263 -3.16 7.42 16.35
N PRO A 264 -3.97 6.81 17.24
CA PRO A 264 -3.88 7.08 18.67
C PRO A 264 -2.49 6.76 19.23
N GLY A 265 -1.95 7.67 20.05
CA GLY A 265 -0.68 7.46 20.73
C GLY A 265 0.55 7.37 19.82
N LEU A 266 0.45 7.68 18.52
CA LEU A 266 1.57 7.57 17.57
C LEU A 266 2.87 8.14 18.13
N LEU A 267 2.81 9.37 18.63
CA LEU A 267 3.99 10.12 19.06
C LEU A 267 4.64 9.55 20.32
N THR A 268 3.94 8.73 21.12
CA THR A 268 4.54 8.07 22.30
C THR A 268 5.41 6.87 21.93
N PHE A 269 5.24 6.34 20.71
CA PHE A 269 6.02 5.19 20.22
C PHE A 269 7.20 5.60 19.33
N LEU A 270 7.33 6.89 18.99
CA LEU A 270 8.45 7.39 18.22
C LEU A 270 9.65 7.73 19.13
N PRO A 271 10.88 7.38 18.73
CA PRO A 271 12.08 7.75 19.48
C PRO A 271 12.31 9.26 19.41
N SER A 272 13.05 9.80 20.39
CA SER A 272 13.34 11.24 20.48
C SER A 272 13.99 11.81 19.21
N SER A 273 14.78 11.01 18.48
CA SER A 273 15.38 11.41 17.21
C SER A 273 14.33 11.70 16.12
N GLN A 274 13.25 10.93 16.08
CA GLN A 274 12.15 11.16 15.13
C GLN A 274 11.27 12.32 15.58
N LEU A 275 11.02 12.47 16.88
CA LEU A 275 10.30 13.63 17.40
C LEU A 275 11.05 14.93 17.07
N ALA A 276 12.37 14.94 17.22
CA ALA A 276 13.21 16.07 16.82
C ALA A 276 13.08 16.40 15.32
N VAL A 277 12.95 15.40 14.45
CA VAL A 277 12.71 15.62 13.01
C VAL A 277 11.35 16.29 12.76
N LEU A 278 10.30 15.89 13.50
CA LEU A 278 8.98 16.53 13.37
C LEU A 278 8.98 17.98 13.82
N THR A 279 9.73 18.27 14.89
CA THR A 279 9.95 19.63 15.38
C THR A 279 10.76 20.44 14.36
N SER A 280 11.87 19.91 13.84
CA SER A 280 12.75 20.63 12.91
C SER A 280 12.15 20.85 11.54
N ASP A 281 11.32 19.92 11.06
CA ASP A 281 10.60 20.07 9.80
C ASP A 281 9.26 20.82 9.98
N GLU A 282 9.02 21.43 11.14
CA GLU A 282 7.85 22.28 11.45
C GLU A 282 6.48 21.61 11.19
N VAL A 283 6.38 20.29 11.43
CA VAL A 283 5.17 19.51 11.14
C VAL A 283 3.93 20.09 11.83
N PHE A 284 4.10 20.55 13.06
CA PHE A 284 3.03 21.17 13.85
C PHE A 284 2.47 22.43 13.16
N GLN A 285 3.33 23.33 12.71
CA GLN A 285 2.92 24.57 12.05
C GLN A 285 2.15 24.28 10.75
N HIS A 286 2.66 23.37 9.93
CA HIS A 286 2.02 22.95 8.69
C HIS A 286 0.65 22.31 8.96
N ALA A 287 0.53 21.46 9.97
CA ALA A 287 -0.72 20.80 10.33
C ALA A 287 -1.80 21.80 10.78
N ILE A 288 -1.46 22.75 11.66
CA ILE A 288 -2.42 23.74 12.17
C ILE A 288 -2.88 24.68 11.06
N ARG A 289 -1.97 25.20 10.23
CA ARG A 289 -2.35 26.05 9.07
C ARG A 289 -3.24 25.31 8.08
N PHE A 290 -2.95 24.03 7.82
CA PHE A 290 -3.77 23.20 6.94
C PHE A 290 -5.17 22.98 7.52
N LEU A 291 -5.26 22.60 8.80
CA LEU A 291 -6.54 22.34 9.49
C LEU A 291 -7.39 23.61 9.66
N GLY A 292 -6.76 24.77 9.86
CA GLY A 292 -7.45 26.05 9.93
C GLY A 292 -8.06 26.48 8.59
N SER A 293 -7.43 26.11 7.47
CA SER A 293 -7.90 26.48 6.12
C SER A 293 -8.78 25.43 5.45
N LYS A 294 -8.69 24.15 5.85
CA LYS A 294 -9.43 23.02 5.27
C LYS A 294 -10.20 22.27 6.34
N ASN A 295 -11.50 22.11 6.12
CA ASN A 295 -12.37 21.40 7.06
C ASN A 295 -12.37 19.87 6.84
N ILE A 296 -11.21 19.23 7.01
CA ILE A 296 -11.09 17.76 6.93
C ILE A 296 -11.72 17.06 8.14
N SER A 297 -11.92 17.78 9.24
CA SER A 297 -12.48 17.26 10.50
C SER A 297 -13.89 16.69 10.34
N LYS A 298 -14.67 17.19 9.37
CA LYS A 298 -16.01 16.68 9.05
C LYS A 298 -16.04 15.24 8.55
N ASP A 299 -14.94 14.76 7.97
CA ASP A 299 -14.84 13.42 7.42
C ASP A 299 -14.26 12.40 8.41
N LEU A 300 -13.78 12.87 9.57
CA LEU A 300 -13.20 12.01 10.59
C LEU A 300 -14.30 11.44 11.47
N ASN A 301 -14.15 10.17 11.86
CA ASN A 301 -14.94 9.59 12.95
C ASN A 301 -14.42 10.11 14.31
N GLY A 302 -15.15 9.85 15.40
CA GLY A 302 -14.77 10.42 16.70
C GLY A 302 -13.47 9.87 17.26
N THR A 303 -13.11 8.62 16.95
CA THR A 303 -11.81 8.03 17.35
C THR A 303 -10.65 8.68 16.59
N GLU A 304 -10.79 8.86 15.28
CA GLU A 304 -9.80 9.55 14.45
C GLU A 304 -9.64 11.01 14.90
N SER A 305 -10.76 11.67 15.22
CA SER A 305 -10.78 13.04 15.72
C SER A 305 -10.06 13.15 17.07
N LEU A 306 -10.29 12.20 17.98
CA LEU A 306 -9.60 12.15 19.27
C LEU A 306 -8.11 11.84 19.12
N GLY A 307 -7.74 10.90 18.24
CA GLY A 307 -6.34 10.58 17.95
C GLY A 307 -5.59 11.77 17.37
N LEU A 308 -6.20 12.50 16.43
CA LEU A 308 -5.66 13.73 15.87
C LEU A 308 -5.50 14.81 16.94
N LEU A 309 -6.53 15.01 17.76
CA LEU A 309 -6.49 15.96 18.87
C LEU A 309 -5.33 15.65 19.83
N ALA A 310 -5.20 14.40 20.27
CA ALA A 310 -4.15 13.98 21.20
C ALA A 310 -2.74 14.18 20.61
N ASN A 311 -2.54 13.81 19.34
CA ASN A 311 -1.24 13.99 18.68
C ASN A 311 -0.91 15.47 18.45
N LEU A 312 -1.90 16.33 18.15
CA LEU A 312 -1.69 17.78 18.06
C LEU A 312 -1.33 18.42 19.40
N VAL A 313 -1.93 17.96 20.50
CA VAL A 313 -1.55 18.41 21.85
C VAL A 313 -0.11 18.01 22.17
N HIS A 314 0.30 16.79 21.81
CA HIS A 314 1.67 16.35 22.03
C HIS A 314 2.67 17.14 21.15
N LEU A 315 2.36 17.37 19.86
CA LEU A 315 3.19 18.23 19.00
C LEU A 315 3.30 19.66 19.54
N CYS A 316 2.19 20.21 20.04
CA CYS A 316 2.16 21.51 20.69
C CYS A 316 3.09 21.57 21.92
N TYR A 317 3.10 20.51 22.74
CA TYR A 317 4.02 20.42 23.87
C TYR A 317 5.50 20.40 23.44
N LEU A 318 5.82 19.74 22.32
CA LEU A 318 7.17 19.70 21.74
C LEU A 318 7.60 21.02 21.09
N ASN A 319 6.64 21.88 20.69
CA ASN A 319 6.88 23.08 19.89
C ASN A 319 6.14 24.32 20.48
N GLN A 320 6.48 24.70 21.71
CA GLN A 320 5.82 25.81 22.42
C GLN A 320 5.97 27.17 21.73
N GLU A 321 7.12 27.44 21.10
CA GLU A 321 7.34 28.71 20.37
C GLU A 321 6.36 28.85 19.20
N VAL A 322 6.24 27.80 18.38
CA VAL A 322 5.32 27.75 17.24
C VAL A 322 3.86 27.87 17.70
N LEU A 323 3.51 27.30 18.87
CA LEU A 323 2.19 27.47 19.47
C LEU A 323 1.89 28.94 19.73
N ILE A 324 2.81 29.66 20.37
CA ILE A 324 2.62 31.07 20.71
C ILE A 324 2.35 31.90 19.45
N GLU A 325 3.08 31.63 18.37
CA GLU A 325 2.90 32.31 17.08
C GLU A 325 1.58 31.99 16.37
N ASN A 326 0.99 30.81 16.61
CA ASN A 326 -0.19 30.30 15.88
C ASN A 326 -1.35 29.99 16.86
N LEU A 327 -1.42 30.70 17.99
CA LEU A 327 -2.31 30.38 19.10
C LEU A 327 -3.79 30.43 18.71
N LEU A 328 -4.18 31.41 17.89
CA LEU A 328 -5.57 31.59 17.46
C LEU A 328 -6.00 30.47 16.50
N GLU A 329 -5.18 30.14 15.52
CA GLU A 329 -5.39 29.04 14.59
C GLU A 329 -5.46 27.71 15.33
N TRP A 330 -4.52 27.49 16.27
CA TRP A 330 -4.51 26.30 17.12
C TRP A 330 -5.81 26.19 17.93
N ALA A 331 -6.22 27.25 18.62
CA ALA A 331 -7.45 27.25 19.42
C ALA A 331 -8.69 26.95 18.55
N ALA A 332 -8.77 27.52 17.34
CA ALA A 332 -9.86 27.25 16.40
C ALA A 332 -9.88 25.78 15.94
N VAL A 333 -8.72 25.21 15.61
CA VAL A 333 -8.57 23.80 15.22
C VAL A 333 -8.98 22.88 16.37
N MET A 334 -8.50 23.15 17.59
CA MET A 334 -8.82 22.36 18.78
C MET A 334 -10.31 22.41 19.10
N ASN A 335 -10.93 23.59 19.05
CA ASN A 335 -12.38 23.73 19.23
C ASN A 335 -13.17 22.94 18.19
N THR A 336 -12.73 22.96 16.93
CA THR A 336 -13.36 22.20 15.84
C THR A 336 -13.29 20.69 16.10
N LEU A 337 -12.12 20.18 16.51
CA LEU A 337 -11.93 18.76 16.82
C LEU A 337 -12.71 18.32 18.06
N LEU A 338 -12.75 19.15 19.12
CA LEU A 338 -13.55 18.90 20.32
C LEU A 338 -15.06 18.88 20.01
N ALA A 339 -15.54 19.85 19.24
CA ALA A 339 -16.92 19.88 18.77
C ALA A 339 -17.25 18.62 17.97
N ARG A 340 -16.32 18.18 17.10
CA ARG A 340 -16.47 16.93 16.36
C ARG A 340 -16.53 15.70 17.27
N CYS A 341 -15.65 15.58 18.26
CA CYS A 341 -15.72 14.49 19.23
C CYS A 341 -17.06 14.47 19.99
N ARG A 342 -17.59 15.65 20.34
CA ARG A 342 -18.88 15.79 21.03
C ARG A 342 -20.07 15.27 20.22
N GLU A 343 -20.03 15.36 18.89
CA GLU A 343 -21.09 14.80 18.03
C GLU A 343 -21.27 13.29 18.20
N PHE A 344 -20.22 12.58 18.62
CA PHE A 344 -20.24 11.12 18.83
C PHE A 344 -20.47 10.70 20.28
N THR A 345 -20.40 11.64 21.22
CA THR A 345 -20.77 11.40 22.62
C THR A 345 -22.29 11.50 22.76
N ALA A 346 -22.95 10.38 23.01
CA ALA A 346 -24.42 10.33 23.16
C ALA A 346 -24.79 10.06 24.61
N ALA A 347 -25.92 10.61 25.07
CA ALA A 347 -26.61 10.05 26.23
C ALA A 347 -26.90 8.57 25.95
N ALA A 348 -26.55 7.68 26.89
CA ALA A 348 -26.57 6.23 26.69
C ALA A 348 -27.87 5.74 26.01
N LYS A 349 -27.75 5.14 24.82
CA LYS A 349 -28.86 4.49 24.09
C LYS A 349 -28.53 3.01 23.85
N LYS A 350 -29.53 2.20 23.48
CA LYS A 350 -29.42 0.73 23.29
C LYS A 350 -28.32 0.24 22.31
N LYS A 351 -27.67 1.13 21.54
CA LYS A 351 -26.56 0.81 20.62
C LYS A 351 -25.28 1.60 20.90
N SER A 352 -25.16 2.19 22.09
CA SER A 352 -23.96 2.92 22.50
C SER A 352 -22.90 1.97 23.03
N HIS A 353 -21.64 2.27 22.74
CA HIS A 353 -20.45 1.57 23.24
C HIS A 353 -19.76 2.45 24.28
N PHE A 354 -19.04 1.86 25.24
CA PHE A 354 -18.26 2.62 26.20
C PHE A 354 -16.86 2.90 25.67
N HIS A 355 -16.45 4.17 25.63
CA HIS A 355 -15.11 4.63 25.30
C HIS A 355 -14.42 5.14 26.58
N PRO A 356 -13.21 4.69 26.94
CA PRO A 356 -12.56 5.05 28.21
C PRO A 356 -12.38 6.56 28.44
N ILE A 357 -12.10 7.32 27.37
CA ILE A 357 -11.97 8.79 27.41
C ILE A 357 -13.32 9.53 27.19
N LEU A 358 -14.13 9.10 26.21
CA LEU A 358 -15.33 9.83 25.77
C LEU A 358 -16.64 9.38 26.46
N GLY A 359 -16.61 8.33 27.28
CA GLY A 359 -17.80 7.76 27.91
C GLY A 359 -18.70 7.04 26.91
N TRP A 360 -20.03 7.21 27.02
CA TRP A 360 -20.98 6.59 26.11
C TRP A 360 -20.87 7.18 24.69
N TYR A 361 -20.56 6.29 23.76
CA TYR A 361 -20.10 6.62 22.41
C TYR A 361 -20.98 5.94 21.36
N SER A 362 -21.29 6.63 20.26
CA SER A 362 -22.28 6.16 19.27
C SER A 362 -21.75 5.14 18.26
N GLU A 363 -20.43 4.97 18.15
CA GLU A 363 -19.82 4.04 17.19
C GLU A 363 -19.09 2.91 17.90
N ARG A 364 -18.89 1.78 17.20
CA ARG A 364 -18.10 0.68 17.74
C ARG A 364 -16.61 0.99 17.60
N LEU A 365 -15.85 0.78 18.66
CA LEU A 365 -14.40 0.88 18.61
C LEU A 365 -13.83 -0.27 17.75
N GLY A 366 -12.85 0.04 16.93
CA GLY A 366 -12.07 -0.99 16.25
C GLY A 366 -11.20 -1.73 17.26
N GLN A 367 -11.02 -3.04 17.08
CA GLN A 367 -10.22 -3.88 17.99
C GLN A 367 -8.82 -3.30 18.26
N ALA A 368 -8.13 -2.81 17.22
CA ALA A 368 -6.83 -2.17 17.38
C ALA A 368 -6.87 -0.91 18.26
N VAL A 369 -7.96 -0.14 18.20
CA VAL A 369 -8.13 1.06 19.02
C VAL A 369 -8.39 0.68 20.47
N GLU A 370 -9.26 -0.31 20.72
CA GLU A 370 -9.54 -0.81 22.07
C GLU A 370 -8.28 -1.31 22.79
N GLU A 371 -7.30 -1.82 22.04
CA GLU A 371 -6.01 -2.27 22.56
C GLU A 371 -5.04 -1.12 22.85
N THR A 372 -5.16 0.01 22.15
CA THR A 372 -4.32 1.21 22.37
C THR A 372 -4.81 2.12 23.50
N VAL A 373 -6.10 2.08 23.83
CA VAL A 373 -6.65 2.96 24.88
C VAL A 373 -6.34 2.35 26.25
N PRO A 374 -5.78 3.11 27.21
CA PRO A 374 -5.55 2.61 28.56
C PRO A 374 -6.87 2.12 29.16
N ARG A 375 -6.93 0.83 29.48
CA ARG A 375 -8.09 0.24 30.15
C ARG A 375 -8.11 0.77 31.57
N SER A 376 -9.15 1.50 31.94
CA SER A 376 -9.44 1.74 33.35
C SER A 376 -9.70 0.39 34.00
N THR A 377 -8.76 -0.10 34.80
CA THR A 377 -9.06 -1.13 35.78
C THR A 377 -10.05 -0.52 36.75
N ALA A 378 -11.33 -0.90 36.64
CA ALA A 378 -12.29 -0.62 37.68
C ALA A 378 -11.73 -1.23 38.98
N SER A 379 -11.46 -0.37 39.96
CA SER A 379 -11.21 -0.77 41.34
C SER A 379 -12.53 -0.81 42.08
#